data_AF-A0A2B7GZA1-F1
#
_entry.id   AF-A0A2B7GZA1-F1
#
_cell.length_a   1.000
_cell.length_b   1.000
_cell.length_c   1.000
_cell.angle_alpha   90.00
_cell.angle_beta   90.00
_cell.angle_gamma   90.00
#
_symmetry.space_group_name_H-M   'P 1'
#
loop_
_entity.id
_entity.type
_entity.pdbx_description
1 polymer ?
#
loop_
_entity_poly.entity_id
_entity_poly.type
_entity_poly.pdbx_seq_one_letter_code
_entity_poly.pdbx_strand_id
1 'polypeptide(L)' 'MSENVTVRRIDDVPSDSRVCHYDELGERAKEAFPSLLEPGSSTVEIRIADGLRNCDCVKYTSYYEIVSE' A
#
# COMPACT_ATOMS: atom_id res chain seq x y z
N MET A 1 -5.22 14.26 -9.93
CA MET A 1 -3.79 14.20 -9.57
C MET A 1 -3.53 12.77 -9.11
N SER A 2 -2.43 12.19 -9.56
CA SER A 2 -2.06 10.79 -9.31
C SER A 2 -0.64 10.74 -8.78
N GLU A 3 -0.34 9.70 -8.01
CA GLU A 3 0.95 9.46 -7.36
C GLU A 3 1.43 8.06 -7.72
N ASN A 4 2.74 7.87 -7.82
CA ASN A 4 3.30 6.56 -8.08
C ASN A 4 3.51 5.83 -6.77
N VAL A 5 2.80 4.72 -6.61
CA VAL A 5 2.91 3.87 -5.44
C VAL A 5 3.48 2.54 -5.87
N THR A 6 4.54 2.13 -5.18
CA THR A 6 5.18 0.84 -5.37
C THR A 6 4.93 0.01 -4.12
N VAL A 7 4.44 -1.21 -4.30
CA VAL A 7 4.16 -2.11 -3.18
C VAL A 7 5.12 -3.28 -3.25
N ARG A 8 5.85 -3.52 -2.16
CA ARG A 8 6.86 -4.58 -2.09
C ARG A 8 6.53 -5.55 -0.98
N ARG A 9 6.46 -6.84 -1.31
CA ARG A 9 6.34 -7.87 -0.29
C ARG A 9 7.60 -7.88 0.57
N ILE A 10 7.42 -7.75 1.87
CA ILE A 10 8.47 -7.85 2.88
C ILE A 10 8.17 -9.03 3.80
N ASP A 11 9.22 -9.67 4.30
CA ASP A 11 9.09 -10.78 5.26
C ASP A 11 9.15 -10.26 6.70
N ASP A 12 9.91 -9.19 6.92
CA ASP A 12 10.10 -8.53 8.21
C ASP A 12 9.58 -7.10 8.14
N VAL A 13 8.67 -6.76 9.05
CA VAL A 13 8.12 -5.40 9.16
C VAL A 13 8.88 -4.66 10.27
N PRO A 14 9.44 -3.48 9.99
CA PRO A 14 10.10 -2.69 11.02
C PRO A 14 9.14 -2.42 12.18
N SER A 15 9.61 -2.54 13.43
CA SER A 15 8.76 -2.30 14.61
C SER A 15 8.30 -0.83 14.75
N ASP A 16 8.94 0.09 14.02
CA ASP A 16 8.56 1.51 13.96
C ASP A 16 7.51 1.79 12.86
N SER A 17 7.27 0.83 11.96
CA SER A 17 6.35 0.99 10.83
C SER A 17 4.91 0.78 11.23
N ARG A 18 4.03 1.65 10.71
CA ARG A 18 2.59 1.50 10.93
C ARG A 18 2.02 0.43 10.00
N VAL A 19 1.64 -0.70 10.60
CA VAL A 19 0.96 -1.79 9.87
C VAL A 19 -0.54 -1.60 9.89
N CYS A 20 -1.14 -1.53 8.71
CA CYS A 20 -2.59 -1.52 8.53
C CYS A 20 -3.04 -2.83 7.89
N HIS A 21 -4.23 -3.29 8.25
CA HIS A 21 -4.83 -4.43 7.58
C HIS A 21 -5.48 -3.99 6.26
N TYR A 22 -5.51 -4.86 5.26
CA TYR A 22 -6.23 -4.61 4.01
C TYR A 22 -7.70 -4.23 4.26
N ASP A 23 -8.32 -4.76 5.32
CA ASP A 23 -9.70 -4.41 5.65
C ASP A 23 -9.86 -2.98 6.22
N GLU A 24 -8.80 -2.42 6.80
CA GLU A 24 -8.77 -1.03 7.30
C GLU A 24 -8.52 -0.02 6.18
N LEU A 25 -8.08 -0.47 5.01
CA LEU A 25 -7.94 0.39 3.84
C LEU A 25 -9.31 0.91 3.38
N GLY A 26 -9.35 2.13 2.85
CA GLY A 26 -10.57 2.64 2.22
C GLY A 26 -10.98 1.78 1.02
N GLU A 27 -12.27 1.75 0.69
CA GLU A 27 -12.81 0.94 -0.42
C GLU A 27 -12.01 1.10 -1.73
N ARG A 28 -11.67 2.34 -2.09
CA ARG A 28 -10.86 2.62 -3.29
C ARG A 28 -9.43 2.07 -3.22
N ALA A 29 -8.83 2.09 -2.04
CA ALA A 29 -7.51 1.50 -1.83
C ALA A 29 -7.59 -0.02 -1.92
N LYS A 30 -8.63 -0.66 -1.37
CA LYS A 30 -8.89 -2.10 -1.55
C LYS A 30 -9.02 -2.47 -3.03
N GLU A 31 -9.76 -1.69 -3.81
CA GLU A 31 -9.92 -1.93 -5.26
C GLU A 31 -8.61 -1.78 -6.05
N ALA A 32 -7.76 -0.80 -5.69
CA ALA A 32 -6.49 -0.56 -6.36
C ALA A 32 -5.34 -1.47 -5.87
N PHE A 33 -5.41 -1.96 -4.63
CA PHE A 33 -4.37 -2.80 -4.03
C PHE A 33 -3.99 -4.04 -4.84
N PRO A 34 -4.92 -4.85 -5.39
CA PRO A 34 -4.54 -5.98 -6.23
C PRO A 34 -3.75 -5.58 -7.47
N SER A 35 -4.01 -4.41 -8.05
CA SER A 35 -3.19 -3.85 -9.15
C SER A 35 -1.86 -3.28 -8.69
N LEU A 36 -1.74 -2.91 -7.40
CA LEU A 36 -0.49 -2.50 -6.78
C LEU A 36 0.41 -3.68 -6.41
N LEU A 37 -0.17 -4.87 -6.20
CA LEU A 37 0.56 -6.11 -5.92
C LEU A 37 1.32 -6.65 -7.14
N GLU A 38 0.99 -6.19 -8.34
CA GLU A 38 1.76 -6.52 -9.54
C GLU A 38 3.17 -5.91 -9.44
N PRO A 39 4.23 -6.65 -9.81
CA PRO A 39 5.59 -6.16 -9.71
C PRO A 39 5.79 -4.93 -10.60
N GLY A 40 5.83 -3.75 -9.99
CA GLY A 40 6.01 -2.47 -10.68
C GLY A 40 5.57 -1.29 -9.84
N SER A 41 5.85 -0.09 -10.32
CA SER A 41 5.26 1.14 -9.79
C SER A 41 3.90 1.33 -10.46
N SER A 42 2.84 1.39 -9.65
CA SER A 42 1.49 1.60 -10.16
C SER A 42 1.05 3.02 -9.81
N THR A 43 0.60 3.74 -10.84
CA THR A 43 0.10 5.10 -10.68
C THR A 43 -1.34 5.05 -10.17
N VAL A 44 -1.57 5.53 -8.95
CA VAL A 44 -2.90 5.57 -8.31
C VAL A 44 -3.34 7.01 -8.04
N GLU A 45 -4.62 7.21 -7.80
CA GLU A 45 -5.12 8.54 -7.42
C GLU A 45 -4.52 8.99 -6.08
N ILE A 46 -4.24 10.30 -5.93
CA ILE A 46 -3.65 10.84 -4.69
C ILE A 46 -4.47 10.46 -3.45
N ARG A 47 -5.81 10.38 -3.55
CA ARG A 47 -6.65 9.98 -2.41
C ARG A 47 -6.41 8.53 -1.97
N ILE A 48 -6.06 7.66 -2.93
CA ILE A 48 -5.72 6.27 -2.65
C ILE A 48 -4.33 6.21 -2.04
N ALA A 49 -3.37 6.94 -2.62
CA ALA A 49 -2.02 7.05 -2.12
C ALA A 49 -1.98 7.64 -0.69
N ASP A 50 -2.79 8.64 -0.37
CA ASP A 50 -2.90 9.23 0.97
C ASP A 50 -3.42 8.24 2.01
N GLY A 51 -4.44 7.45 1.64
CA GLY A 51 -4.97 6.37 2.49
C GLY A 51 -3.94 5.26 2.74
N LEU A 52 -3.10 4.97 1.75
CA LEU A 52 -1.99 4.03 1.85
C LEU A 52 -0.83 4.65 2.65
N ARG A 53 -0.45 5.90 2.42
CA ARG A 53 0.65 6.62 3.07
C ARG A 53 0.45 6.83 4.57
N ASN A 54 -0.78 6.76 5.05
CA ASN A 54 -1.07 6.70 6.48
C ASN A 54 -0.59 5.38 7.13
N CYS A 55 -0.16 4.41 6.31
CA CYS A 55 0.31 3.09 6.69
C CYS A 55 1.61 2.78 5.94
N ASP A 56 2.70 2.50 6.65
CA ASP A 56 3.95 2.06 6.00
C ASP A 56 3.81 0.66 5.41
N CYS A 57 2.98 -0.20 6.03
CA CYS A 57 2.85 -1.59 5.65
C CYS A 57 1.39 -2.03 5.64
N VAL A 58 0.99 -2.79 4.61
CA VAL A 58 -0.32 -3.43 4.54
C VAL A 58 -0.21 -4.93 4.71
N LYS A 59 -1.02 -5.46 5.62
CA LYS A 59 -1.21 -6.89 5.79
C LYS A 59 -2.39 -7.36 4.95
N TYR A 60 -2.10 -8.19 3.94
CA TYR A 60 -3.10 -8.86 3.09
C TYR A 60 -2.96 -10.38 3.24
N THR A 61 -2.24 -11.04 2.31
CA THR A 61 -1.79 -12.45 2.45
C THR A 61 -0.39 -12.57 3.05
N SER A 62 0.38 -11.49 2.99
CA SER A 62 1.71 -11.28 3.55
C SER A 62 1.82 -9.80 3.91
N TYR A 63 2.97 -9.39 4.43
CA TYR A 63 3.26 -7.98 4.66
C TYR A 63 3.78 -7.33 3.39
N TYR A 64 3.23 -6.16 3.09
CA TYR A 64 3.56 -5.41 1.91
C TYR A 64 3.91 -3.98 2.32
N GLU A 65 5.16 -3.59 2.11
CA GLU A 65 5.63 -2.22 2.29
C GLU A 65 5.09 -1.32 1.17
N ILE A 66 4.63 -0.14 1.56
CA ILE A 66 4.15 0.89 0.64
C ILE A 66 5.25 1.92 0.49
N VAL A 67 5.72 2.12 -0.74
CA VAL A 67 6.68 3.16 -1.11
C VAL A 67 6.02 4.08 -2.11
N SER A 68 5.62 5.27 -1.67
CA SER A 68 5.15 6.36 -2.54
C SER A 68 6.30 7.30 -2.88
N GLU A 69 6.44 7.66 -4.15
CA GLU A 69 7.48 8.56 -4.67
C GLU A 69 6.90 9.78 -5.38
#